data_AF-A0A4V1TZZ3-F1
#
_entry.id   AF-A0A4V1TZZ3-F1
#
_cell.length_a   1.000
_cell.length_b   1.000
_cell.length_c   1.000
_cell.angle_alpha   90.00
_cell.angle_beta   90.00
_cell.angle_gamma   90.00
#
_symmetry.space_group_name_H-M   'P 1'
#
loop_
_entity.id
_entity.type
_entity.pdbx_description
1 polymer ?
#
loop_
_entity_poly.entity_id
_entity_poly.type
_entity_poly.pdbx_seq_one_letter_code
_entity_poly.pdbx_strand_id
1 'polypeptide(L)' 'MTIEQLYHLYLQYPSVQTDTRSLKSGDIFFALKGPNFNANTFAEQALQKGAAYIVA' A
#
# COMPACT_ATOMS: atom_id res chain seq x y z
N MET A 1 -13.85 -1.88 -1.98
CA MET A 1 -13.53 -1.79 -0.54
C MET A 1 -14.22 -0.54 0.00
N THR A 2 -14.96 -0.65 1.09
CA THR A 2 -15.54 0.52 1.78
C THR A 2 -14.53 1.13 2.75
N ILE A 3 -14.81 2.33 3.28
CA ILE A 3 -13.94 2.99 4.26
C ILE A 3 -13.85 2.16 5.55
N GLU A 4 -14.94 1.55 5.98
CA GLU A 4 -14.99 0.70 7.18
C GLU A 4 -14.09 -0.53 7.02
N GLN A 5 -14.13 -1.16 5.85
CA GLN A 5 -13.27 -2.31 5.54
C GLN A 5 -11.79 -1.92 5.53
N LEU A 6 -11.46 -0.78 4.92
CA LEU A 6 -10.09 -0.26 4.91
C LEU A 6 -9.61 0.09 6.33
N TYR A 7 -10.48 0.67 7.16
CA TYR A 7 -10.15 0.99 8.53
C TYR A 7 -9.89 -0.27 9.37
N HIS A 8 -10.69 -1.33 9.19
CA HIS A 8 -10.41 -2.62 9.84
C HIS A 8 -9.06 -3.21 9.42
N LEU A 9 -8.69 -3.11 8.13
CA LEU A 9 -7.37 -3.53 7.67
C LEU A 9 -6.26 -2.68 8.32
N TYR A 10 -6.44 -1.36 8.39
CA TYR A 10 -5.49 -0.47 9.06
C TYR A 10 -5.32 -0.81 10.55
N LEU A 11 -6.39 -1.19 11.26
CA LEU A 11 -6.28 -1.62 12.65
C LEU A 11 -5.42 -2.89 12.82
N GLN A 12 -5.40 -3.78 11.82
CA GLN A 12 -4.53 -4.97 11.81
C GLN A 12 -3.10 -4.65 11.37
N TYR A 13 -2.93 -3.66 10.48
CA TYR A 13 -1.67 -3.23 9.91
C TYR A 13 -1.54 -1.70 10.01
N PRO A 14 -1.24 -1.15 11.20
CA PRO A 14 -1.30 0.29 11.47
C PRO A 14 -0.07 1.04 10.94
N SER A 15 0.41 0.67 9.77
CA SER A 15 1.55 1.27 9.07
C SER A 15 1.22 1.37 7.59
N VAL A 16 1.40 2.56 7.04
CA VAL A 16 1.01 2.90 5.68
C VAL A 16 2.21 3.52 4.95
N GLN A 17 2.39 3.14 3.70
CA GLN A 17 3.44 3.68 2.86
C GLN A 17 2.93 3.94 1.43
N THR A 18 3.37 5.02 0.80
CA THR A 18 3.04 5.34 -0.61
C THR A 18 4.25 5.23 -1.53
N ASP A 19 5.44 5.01 -0.95
CA ASP A 19 6.70 4.83 -1.66
C ASP A 19 7.33 3.46 -1.37
N THR A 20 7.48 2.62 -2.41
CA THR A 20 8.05 1.27 -2.25
C THR A 20 9.51 1.28 -1.78
N ARG A 21 10.22 2.40 -1.87
CA ARG A 21 11.61 2.54 -1.38
C ARG A 21 11.68 2.58 0.14
N SER A 22 10.63 3.05 0.80
CA SER A 22 10.54 3.19 2.25
C SER A 22 9.61 2.15 2.90
N LEU A 23 9.22 1.14 2.12
CA LEU A 23 8.29 0.10 2.54
C LEU A 23 8.94 -0.88 3.53
N LYS A 24 8.17 -1.26 4.54
CA LYS A 24 8.51 -2.26 5.56
C LYS A 24 7.54 -3.43 5.49
N SER A 25 7.98 -4.57 6.01
CA SER A 25 7.11 -5.75 6.15
C SER A 25 5.92 -5.40 7.05
N GLY A 26 4.71 -5.72 6.58
CA GLY A 26 3.46 -5.39 7.27
C GLY A 26 2.84 -4.05 6.89
N ASP A 27 3.49 -3.24 6.05
CA ASP A 27 2.90 -1.97 5.59
C ASP A 27 1.72 -2.21 4.64
N ILE A 28 0.71 -1.33 4.70
CA ILE A 28 -0.28 -1.17 3.64
C ILE A 28 0.29 -0.20 2.61
N PHE A 29 0.48 -0.65 1.37
CA PHE A 29 0.98 0.19 0.29
C PHE A 29 -0.17 0.88 -0.46
N PHE A 30 -0.15 2.21 -0.52
CA PHE A 30 -1.13 2.98 -1.30
C PHE A 30 -0.49 3.42 -2.62
N ALA A 31 -0.94 2.80 -3.71
CA ALA A 31 -0.46 2.99 -5.07
C ALA A 31 -1.07 4.25 -5.72
N LEU A 32 -0.64 5.42 -5.27
CA LEU A 32 -1.12 6.70 -5.80
C LEU A 32 -0.79 6.89 -7.29
N LYS A 33 -1.74 7.43 -8.04
CA LYS A 33 -1.58 7.80 -9.45
C LYS A 33 -1.73 9.31 -9.62
N GLY A 34 -0.74 9.92 -10.26
CA GLY A 34 -0.74 11.32 -10.65
C GLY A 34 -0.52 11.50 -12.16
N PRO A 35 -0.43 12.75 -12.66
CA PRO A 35 -0.28 13.04 -14.09
C PRO A 35 0.99 12.44 -14.72
N ASN A 36 2.08 12.40 -13.95
CA ASN A 36 3.41 11.97 -14.42
C ASN A 36 3.91 10.68 -13.75
N PHE A 37 3.09 10.06 -12.90
CA PHE A 37 3.53 8.94 -12.06
C PHE A 37 2.38 7.99 -11.78
N ASN A 38 2.67 6.69 -11.75
CA ASN A 38 1.69 5.67 -11.49
C ASN A 38 2.27 4.59 -10.57
N ALA A 39 1.99 4.67 -9.27
CA ALA A 39 2.53 3.68 -8.33
C ALA A 39 1.93 2.28 -8.49
N ASN A 40 0.85 2.14 -9.27
CA ASN A 40 0.24 0.83 -9.54
C ASN A 40 1.22 -0.14 -10.20
N THR A 41 2.21 0.37 -10.94
CA THR A 41 3.25 -0.47 -11.56
C THR A 41 4.21 -1.10 -10.55
N PHE A 42 4.19 -0.64 -9.29
CA PHE A 42 5.04 -1.17 -8.21
C PHE A 42 4.28 -2.06 -7.22
N ALA A 43 3.03 -2.43 -7.51
CA ALA A 43 2.22 -3.27 -6.62
C ALA A 43 2.91 -4.63 -6.33
N GLU A 44 3.43 -5.28 -7.36
CA GLU A 44 4.15 -6.55 -7.21
C GLU A 44 5.45 -6.37 -6.40
N GLN A 45 6.19 -5.29 -6.66
CA GLN A 45 7.40 -4.97 -5.89
C GLN A 45 7.09 -4.72 -4.41
N ALA A 46 5.98 -4.03 -4.11
CA ALA A 46 5.54 -3.79 -2.74
C ALA A 46 5.22 -5.10 -2.01
N LEU A 47 4.52 -6.04 -2.67
CA LEU A 47 4.26 -7.38 -2.14
C LEU A 47 5.56 -8.15 -1.86
N GLN A 48 6.49 -8.15 -2.81
CA GLN A 48 7.80 -8.80 -2.64
C GLN A 48 8.61 -8.22 -1.47
N LYS A 49 8.43 -6.93 -1.16
CA LYS A 49 9.04 -6.26 -0.01
C LYS A 49 8.30 -6.45 1.32
N GLY A 50 7.20 -7.22 1.31
CA GLY A 50 6.46 -7.59 2.51
C GLY A 50 5.26 -6.70 2.82
N ALA A 51 4.75 -5.93 1.85
CA ALA A 51 3.48 -5.22 2.04
C ALA A 51 2.37 -6.23 2.38
N ALA A 52 1.59 -5.93 3.43
CA ALA A 52 0.48 -6.78 3.82
C ALA A 52 -0.70 -6.64 2.84
N TYR A 53 -0.94 -5.42 2.37
CA TYR A 53 -2.03 -5.09 1.45
C TYR A 53 -1.61 -3.99 0.48
N ILE A 54 -2.23 -3.98 -0.70
CA ILE A 54 -2.10 -2.93 -1.70
C ILE A 54 -3.46 -2.24 -1.88
N VAL A 55 -3.47 -0.92 -1.82
CA VAL A 55 -4.62 -0.07 -2.13
C VAL A 55 -4.31 0.71 -3.40
N ALA A 56 -5.06 0.49 -4.47
CA ALA A 56 -4.81 0.94 -5.83
C ALA A 56 -6.06 1.60 -6.44
#